data_AF-A0A8I2KRG6-F1
#
_entry.id   AF-A0A8I2KRG6-F1
#
_cell.length_a   1.000
_cell.length_b   1.000
_cell.length_c   1.000
_cell.angle_alpha   90.00
_cell.angle_beta   90.00
_cell.angle_gamma   90.00
#
_symmetry.space_group_name_H-M   'P 1'
#
loop_
_entity.id
_entity.type
_entity.pdbx_description
1 polymer ?
#
loop_
_entity_poly.entity_id
_entity_poly.type
_entity_poly.pdbx_seq_one_letter_code
_entity_poly.pdbx_strand_id
1 'polypeptide(L)'
;MNLKENAREHLLDAAINDIEENGIYWNGSISRSQRGHLLTLLEEHGYEISMNEVPPHWEHAFYTSAYSYDDVLELAQKRAEESDW
;
A
#
# COMPACT_ATOMS: atom_id res chain seq x y z
N MET A 1 -0.99 -21.51 -9.58
CA MET A 1 -1.47 -20.70 -8.43
C MET A 1 -1.99 -19.39 -8.99
N ASN A 2 -3.23 -19.02 -8.68
CA ASN A 2 -3.82 -17.77 -9.18
C ASN A 2 -3.20 -16.59 -8.42
N LEU A 3 -2.58 -15.64 -9.12
CA LEU A 3 -1.89 -14.50 -8.49
C LEU A 3 -2.87 -13.61 -7.69
N LYS A 4 -4.16 -13.58 -8.07
CA LYS A 4 -5.20 -12.87 -7.32
C LYS A 4 -5.54 -13.59 -6.00
N GLU A 5 -5.53 -14.92 -5.98
CA GLU A 5 -5.76 -15.71 -4.75
C GLU A 5 -4.60 -15.53 -3.76
N ASN A 6 -3.36 -15.52 -4.25
CA ASN A 6 -2.20 -15.28 -3.39
C ASN A 6 -2.21 -13.89 -2.73
N ALA A 7 -2.58 -12.85 -3.48
CA ALA A 7 -2.72 -11.50 -2.92
C ALA A 7 -3.86 -11.43 -1.88
N ARG A 8 -4.97 -12.13 -2.13
CA ARG A 8 -6.09 -12.25 -1.19
C ARG A 8 -5.67 -12.94 0.10
N GLU A 9 -4.94 -14.05 0.03
CA GLU A 9 -4.56 -14.86 1.20
C GLU A 9 -3.49 -14.22 2.08
N HIS A 10 -2.61 -13.38 1.52
CA HIS A 10 -1.43 -12.91 2.24
C HIS A 10 -1.29 -11.39 2.38
N LEU A 11 -2.03 -10.61 1.59
CA LEU A 11 -1.87 -9.15 1.57
C LEU A 11 -3.17 -8.41 1.93
N LEU A 12 -4.33 -8.93 1.54
CA LEU A 12 -5.59 -8.19 1.66
C LEU A 12 -5.96 -7.85 3.10
N ASP A 13 -5.92 -8.83 4.01
CA ASP A 13 -6.30 -8.60 5.41
C ASP A 13 -5.37 -7.59 6.10
N ALA A 14 -4.06 -7.70 5.84
CA ALA A 14 -3.08 -6.75 6.37
C ALA A 14 -3.31 -5.34 5.80
N ALA A 15 -3.56 -5.23 4.50
CA ALA A 15 -3.83 -3.95 3.86
C ALA A 15 -5.12 -3.30 4.38
N ILE A 16 -6.19 -4.08 4.55
CA ILE A 16 -7.46 -3.58 5.10
C ILE A 16 -7.25 -3.06 6.53
N ASN A 17 -6.60 -3.83 7.40
CA ASN A 17 -6.37 -3.40 8.79
C ASN A 17 -5.58 -2.08 8.85
N ASP A 18 -4.49 -1.96 8.09
CA ASP A 18 -3.68 -0.74 8.07
C ASP A 18 -4.43 0.45 7.45
N ILE A 19 -5.26 0.21 6.42
CA ILE A 19 -6.11 1.24 5.81
C ILE A 19 -7.20 1.70 6.77
N GLU A 20 -7.82 0.80 7.53
CA GLU A 20 -8.85 1.17 8.52
C GLU A 20 -8.25 1.93 9.70
N GLU A 21 -7.07 1.52 10.17
CA GLU A 21 -6.42 2.13 11.34
C GLU A 21 -5.71 3.45 11.00
N ASN A 22 -5.00 3.48 9.86
CA ASN A 22 -4.10 4.57 9.52
C ASN A 22 -4.46 5.29 8.21
N GLY A 23 -5.39 4.76 7.42
CA GLY A 23 -5.72 5.31 6.10
C GLY A 23 -4.67 5.04 5.01
N ILE A 24 -3.61 4.30 5.33
CA ILE A 24 -2.49 3.99 4.44
C ILE A 24 -1.85 2.63 4.77
N TYR A 25 -1.55 1.87 3.73
CA TYR A 25 -0.80 0.60 3.80
C TYR A 25 0.49 0.70 2.99
N TRP A 26 1.60 0.23 3.56
CA TRP A 26 2.94 0.27 2.98
C TRP A 26 3.44 -1.13 2.65
N ASN A 27 3.98 -1.34 1.45
CA ASN A 27 4.61 -2.60 1.09
C ASN A 27 5.81 -2.41 0.16
N GLY A 28 7.02 -2.62 0.68
CA GLY A 28 8.28 -2.54 -0.08
C GLY A 28 8.66 -3.79 -0.88
N SER A 29 7.91 -4.90 -0.78
CA SER A 29 8.27 -6.19 -1.39
C SER A 29 7.22 -6.75 -2.35
N ILE A 30 6.12 -6.01 -2.57
CA ILE A 30 5.03 -6.46 -3.43
C ILE A 30 5.45 -6.44 -4.90
N SER A 31 5.15 -7.51 -5.62
CA SER A 31 5.43 -7.55 -7.06
C SER A 31 4.48 -6.66 -7.87
N ARG A 32 4.92 -6.24 -9.07
CA ARG A 32 4.10 -5.41 -9.98
C ARG A 32 2.76 -6.04 -10.36
N SER A 33 2.66 -7.37 -10.40
CA SER A 33 1.39 -8.07 -10.66
C SER A 33 0.51 -8.12 -9.42
N GLN A 34 1.08 -8.40 -8.24
CA GLN A 34 0.34 -8.43 -6.98
C GLN A 34 -0.23 -7.06 -6.60
N ARG A 35 0.51 -5.95 -6.81
CA ARG A 35 0.00 -4.60 -6.47
C ARG A 35 -1.29 -4.24 -7.22
N GLY A 36 -1.40 -4.64 -8.49
CA GLY A 36 -2.61 -4.41 -9.27
C GLY A 36 -3.78 -5.24 -8.76
N HIS A 37 -3.54 -6.50 -8.42
CA HIS A 37 -4.58 -7.35 -7.83
C HIS A 37 -5.03 -6.88 -6.44
N LEU A 38 -4.10 -6.44 -5.60
CA LEU A 38 -4.41 -5.89 -4.29
C LEU A 38 -5.27 -4.62 -4.42
N LEU A 39 -4.90 -3.70 -5.31
CA LEU A 39 -5.69 -2.49 -5.58
C LEU A 39 -7.13 -2.85 -5.98
N THR A 40 -7.31 -3.75 -6.94
CA THR A 40 -8.63 -4.22 -7.36
C THR A 40 -9.41 -4.88 -6.22
N LEU A 41 -8.76 -5.67 -5.37
CA LEU A 41 -9.41 -6.30 -4.23
C LEU A 41 -9.88 -5.26 -3.20
N LEU A 42 -9.09 -4.22 -2.93
CA LEU A 42 -9.47 -3.13 -2.04
C LEU A 42 -10.67 -2.34 -2.59
N GLU A 43 -10.67 -2.04 -3.89
CA GLU A 43 -11.80 -1.42 -4.58
C GLU A 43 -13.07 -2.29 -4.53
N GLU A 44 -12.93 -3.61 -4.74
CA GLU A 44 -14.03 -4.60 -4.61
C GLU A 44 -14.62 -4.62 -3.19
N HIS A 45 -13.83 -4.27 -2.18
CA HIS A 45 -14.24 -4.15 -0.78
C HIS A 45 -14.79 -2.75 -0.41
N GLY A 46 -14.91 -1.85 -1.40
CA GLY A 46 -15.53 -0.53 -1.22
C GLY A 46 -14.57 0.58 -0.82
N TYR A 47 -13.26 0.34 -0.87
CA TYR A 47 -12.25 1.36 -0.59
C TYR A 47 -11.91 2.16 -1.85
N GLU A 48 -11.87 3.49 -1.73
CA GLU A 48 -11.31 4.38 -2.75
C GLU A 48 -9.83 4.61 -2.45
N ILE A 49 -8.96 3.88 -3.17
CA ILE A 49 -7.53 3.82 -2.90
C ILE A 49 -6.74 4.41 -4.07
N SER A 50 -5.82 5.31 -3.74
CA SER A 50 -4.70 5.68 -4.62
C SER A 50 -3.50 4.80 -4.33
N MET A 51 -2.74 4.43 -5.37
CA MET A 51 -1.53 3.61 -5.21
C MET A 51 -0.36 4.22 -5.98
N ASN A 52 0.73 4.49 -5.26
CA ASN A 52 1.94 5.04 -5.83
C ASN A 52 3.19 4.34 -5.29
N GLU A 53 4.21 4.28 -6.13
CA GLU A 53 5.56 3.87 -5.73
C GLU A 53 6.32 5.12 -5.29
N VAL A 54 6.83 5.14 -4.07
CA VAL A 54 7.36 6.37 -3.45
C VAL A 54 8.82 6.21 -2.99
N PRO A 55 9.70 7.18 -3.30
CA PRO A 55 11.08 7.17 -2.82
C PRO A 55 11.16 7.45 -1.31
N PRO A 56 12.29 7.19 -0.62
CA PRO A 56 13.58 6.75 -1.18
C PRO A 56 13.71 5.24 -1.40
N HIS A 57 12.91 4.43 -0.70
CA HIS A 57 12.99 2.97 -0.78
C HIS A 57 12.15 2.36 -1.90
N TRP A 58 11.41 3.19 -2.66
CA TRP A 58 10.52 2.76 -3.74
C TRP A 58 9.44 1.78 -3.25
N GLU A 59 8.88 2.06 -2.08
CA GLU A 59 7.78 1.27 -1.50
C GLU A 59 6.47 1.55 -2.23
N HIS A 60 5.58 0.56 -2.31
CA HIS A 60 4.21 0.76 -2.77
C HIS A 60 3.35 1.21 -1.59
N ALA A 61 2.82 2.43 -1.68
CA ALA A 61 1.87 2.98 -0.74
C ALA A 61 0.45 2.92 -1.32
N PHE A 62 -0.48 2.35 -0.56
CA PHE A 62 -1.91 2.27 -0.86
C PHE A 62 -2.65 3.13 0.15
N TYR A 63 -3.25 4.25 -0.27
CA TYR A 63 -3.80 5.23 0.65
C TYR A 63 -5.15 5.78 0.21
N THR A 64 -5.96 6.14 1.19
CA THR A 64 -7.26 6.77 0.99
C THR A 64 -7.11 8.26 0.65
N SER A 65 -8.22 8.92 0.33
CA SER A 65 -8.29 10.37 0.10
C SER A 65 -7.94 11.23 1.33
N ALA A 66 -7.69 10.62 2.49
CA ALA A 66 -7.13 11.30 3.65
C ALA A 66 -5.70 11.82 3.40
N TYR A 67 -4.99 11.28 2.41
CA TYR A 67 -3.63 11.67 2.05
C TYR A 67 -3.54 12.16 0.61
N SER A 68 -2.78 13.23 0.41
CA SER A 68 -2.25 13.59 -0.90
C SER A 68 -0.95 12.83 -1.19
N TYR A 69 -0.51 12.82 -2.46
CA TYR A 69 0.81 12.24 -2.81
C TYR A 69 1.96 12.91 -2.04
N ASP A 70 1.89 14.23 -1.84
CA ASP A 70 2.94 14.98 -1.13
C ASP A 70 3.00 14.59 0.36
N ASP A 71 1.84 14.36 1.00
CA ASP A 71 1.79 13.86 2.38
C ASP A 71 2.44 12.47 2.49
N VAL A 72 2.13 11.59 1.53
CA VAL A 72 2.71 10.24 1.48
C VAL A 72 4.22 10.30 1.25
N LEU A 73 4.69 11.20 0.38
CA LEU A 73 6.11 11.40 0.13
C LEU A 73 6.86 11.87 1.38
N GLU A 74 6.28 12.83 2.12
CA GLU A 74 6.87 13.30 3.38
C GLU A 74 6.93 12.18 4.43
N LEU A 75 5.87 11.36 4.52
CA LEU A 75 5.85 10.19 5.40
C LEU A 75 6.90 9.15 5.00
N ALA A 76 7.08 8.88 3.72
CA ALA A 76 8.10 7.95 3.22
C ALA A 76 9.51 8.42 3.59
N GLN A 77 9.78 9.72 3.49
CA GLN A 77 11.06 10.32 3.89
C GLN A 77 11.31 10.15 5.38
N LYS A 78 10.35 10.49 6.23
CA LYS A 78 10.46 10.32 7.69
C LYS A 78 10.69 8.86 8.08
N ARG A 79 9.93 7.93 7.48
CA ARG A 79 10.10 6.49 7.72
C ARG A 79 11.50 5.99 7.36
N ALA A 80 12.09 6.53 6.29
CA ALA A 80 13.44 6.20 5.86
C ALA A 80 14.52 6.77 6.79
N GLU A 81 14.30 7.97 7.35
CA GLU A 81 15.22 8.57 8.34
C GLU A 81 15.21 7.83 9.69
N GLU A 82 14.05 7.32 10.10
CA GLU A 82 13.89 6.53 11.34
C GLU A 82 14.32 5.07 11.18
N SER A 83 14.33 4.59 9.94
CA SER A 83 14.84 3.27 9.59
C SER A 83 16.36 3.37 9.45
N ASP A 84 17.09 3.24 10.56
CA ASP A 84 18.54 3.00 10.58
C ASP A 84 18.87 1.76 9.71
N TRP A 85 19.21 1.96 8.43
CA TRP A 85 19.77 0.93 7.55
C TRP A 85 21.16 1.33 7.08
#